data_AF-F6D2U8-F1
#
_entry.id   AF-F6D2U8-F1
#
_cell.length_a   1.000
_cell.length_b   1.000
_cell.length_c   1.000
_cell.angle_alpha   90.00
_cell.angle_beta   90.00
_cell.angle_gamma   90.00
#
_symmetry.space_group_name_H-M   'P 1'
#
loop_
_entity.id
_entity.type
_entity.pdbx_description
1 polymer ?
#
loop_
_entity_poly.entity_id
_entity_poly.type
_entity_poly.pdbx_seq_one_letter_code
_entity_poly.pdbx_strand_id
1 'polypeptide(L)' 'MFVLVDVWKKELFTMEDYDKLEEIQESVKFHPSYRCSLLIDEYGDLMIENGCSELRYIDTSHYAFVKYIRDD' A
#
# COMPACT_ATOMS: atom_id res chain seq x y z
N MET A 1 2.82 -4.50 11.74
CA MET A 1 2.36 -4.85 10.38
C MET A 1 0.99 -4.21 10.06
N PHE A 2 0.79 -3.65 8.86
CA PHE A 2 -0.55 -3.20 8.41
C PHE A 2 -1.24 -4.32 7.62
N VAL A 3 -2.56 -4.44 7.77
CA VAL A 3 -3.41 -5.26 6.89
C VAL A 3 -4.30 -4.34 6.07
N LEU A 4 -4.26 -4.52 4.76
CA LEU A 4 -5.11 -3.85 3.79
C LEU A 4 -6.08 -4.85 3.17
N VAL A 5 -7.18 -4.33 2.62
CA VAL A 5 -8.10 -5.08 1.77
C VAL A 5 -8.02 -4.55 0.35
N ASP A 6 -7.91 -5.44 -0.62
CA ASP A 6 -8.20 -5.17 -2.02
C ASP A 6 -9.71 -5.34 -2.20
N VAL A 7 -10.41 -4.21 -2.34
CA VAL A 7 -11.87 -4.13 -2.36
C VAL A 7 -12.44 -4.85 -3.59
N TRP A 8 -11.72 -4.82 -4.71
CA TRP A 8 -12.16 -5.41 -5.97
C TRP A 8 -12.01 -6.92 -5.96
N LYS A 9 -10.85 -7.41 -5.52
CA LYS A 9 -10.55 -8.85 -5.45
C LYS A 9 -11.08 -9.50 -4.17
N LYS A 10 -11.55 -8.70 -3.20
CA LYS A 10 -12.06 -9.13 -1.88
C LYS A 10 -11.05 -9.97 -1.12
N GLU A 11 -9.77 -9.56 -1.15
CA GLU A 11 -8.67 -10.26 -0.50
C GLU A 11 -7.93 -9.36 0.49
N LEU A 12 -7.35 -9.97 1.51
CA LEU A 12 -6.55 -9.29 2.52
C LEU A 12 -5.07 -9.53 2.23
N PHE A 13 -4.26 -8.49 2.43
CA PHE A 13 -2.82 -8.57 2.29
C PHE A 13 -2.12 -7.65 3.29
N THR A 14 -0.83 -7.87 3.44
CA THR A 14 0.08 -7.18 4.35
C THR A 14 1.17 -6.47 3.55
N MET A 15 1.97 -5.64 4.23
CA MET A 15 3.10 -4.96 3.57
C MET A 15 4.23 -5.90 3.14
N GLU A 16 4.22 -7.16 3.57
CA GLU A 16 5.24 -8.14 3.18
C GLU A 16 4.89 -8.85 1.86
N ASP A 17 3.67 -8.66 1.37
CA ASP A 17 3.20 -9.23 0.11
C ASP A 17 3.78 -8.46 -1.08
N TYR A 18 4.97 -8.88 -1.51
CA TYR A 18 5.75 -8.22 -2.57
C TYR A 18 4.96 -8.08 -3.88
N ASP A 19 4.25 -9.12 -4.31
CA ASP A 19 3.42 -9.09 -5.52
C ASP A 19 2.32 -8.00 -5.44
N LYS A 20 1.80 -7.73 -4.23
CA LYS A 20 0.81 -6.67 -4.01
C LYS A 20 1.43 -5.28 -4.03
N LEU A 21 2.65 -5.14 -3.50
CA LEU A 21 3.38 -3.88 -3.61
C LEU A 21 3.69 -3.54 -5.07
N GLU A 22 4.10 -4.51 -5.89
CA GLU A 22 4.31 -4.30 -7.33
C GLU A 22 3.01 -3.89 -8.04
N GLU A 23 1.88 -4.55 -7.76
CA GLU A 23 0.57 -4.19 -8.31
C GLU A 23 0.18 -2.74 -7.99
N ILE A 24 0.33 -2.32 -6.72
CA ILE A 24 0.04 -0.95 -6.29
C ILE A 24 0.99 0.04 -6.97
N GLN A 25 2.28 -0.28 -7.03
CA GLN A 25 3.32 0.54 -7.66
C GLN A 25 3.01 0.82 -9.13
N GLU A 26 2.55 -0.18 -9.88
CA GLU A 26 2.09 -0.04 -11.26
C GLU A 26 0.86 0.88 -11.34
N SER A 27 -0.11 0.69 -10.44
CA SER A 27 -1.35 1.49 -10.41
C SER A 27 -1.10 2.99 -10.19
N VAL A 28 -0.11 3.34 -9.36
CA VAL A 28 0.27 4.74 -9.07
C VAL A 28 1.40 5.27 -9.97
N LYS A 29 1.83 4.46 -10.96
CA LYS A 29 2.83 4.80 -11.99
C LYS A 29 4.22 5.12 -11.46
N PHE A 30 4.69 4.36 -10.47
CA PHE A 30 6.10 4.40 -10.09
C PHE A 30 6.97 3.53 -11.00
N HIS A 31 8.26 3.88 -11.11
CA HIS A 31 9.20 3.10 -11.89
C HIS A 31 9.41 1.71 -11.24
N PRO A 32 9.38 0.60 -11.99
CA PRO A 32 9.48 -0.79 -11.46
C PRO A 32 10.67 -1.05 -10.54
N SER A 33 11.80 -0.37 -10.75
CA SER A 33 13.02 -0.58 -9.96
C SER A 33 13.01 0.09 -8.58
N TYR A 34 11.99 0.86 -8.24
CA TYR A 34 11.95 1.53 -6.94
C TYR A 34 11.33 0.62 -5.90
N ARG A 35 12.09 0.37 -4.82
CA ARG A 35 11.50 -0.19 -3.60
C ARG A 35 10.47 0.78 -3.07
N CYS A 36 9.28 0.27 -2.75
CA CYS A 36 8.19 1.06 -2.21
C CYS A 36 7.83 0.63 -0.79
N SER A 37 7.26 1.54 -0.03
CA SER A 37 6.74 1.31 1.32
C SER A 37 5.34 1.89 1.44
N LEU A 38 4.43 1.14 2.07
CA LEU A 38 3.08 1.60 2.35
C LEU A 38 3.05 2.39 3.65
N LEU A 39 2.35 3.51 3.64
CA LEU A 39 2.18 4.40 4.77
C LEU A 39 0.70 4.76 4.92
N ILE A 40 0.35 5.21 6.11
CA ILE A 40 -0.95 5.81 6.44
C ILE A 40 -0.65 7.18 7.02
N ASP A 41 -1.31 8.21 6.52
CA ASP A 41 -1.13 9.55 7.10
C ASP A 41 -1.95 9.78 8.37
N GLU A 42 -1.88 11.01 8.87
CA GLU A 42 -2.62 11.46 10.04
C GLU A 42 -4.15 11.47 9.86
N TYR A 43 -4.65 11.47 8.62
CA TYR A 43 -6.08 11.44 8.30
C TYR A 43 -6.60 10.02 8.07
N GLY A 44 -5.70 9.03 7.99
CA GLY A 44 -6.04 7.63 7.74
C GLY A 44 -6.03 7.27 6.25
N ASP A 45 -5.56 8.16 5.38
CA ASP A 45 -5.47 7.90 3.95
C ASP A 45 -4.25 7.03 3.64
N LEU A 46 -4.41 6.15 2.64
CA LEU A 46 -3.37 5.25 2.19
C LEU A 46 -2.45 5.93 1.19
N MET A 47 -1.15 5.80 1.42
CA MET A 47 -0.13 6.29 0.50
C MET A 47 1.01 5.29 0.33
N ILE A 48 1.75 5.47 -0.75
CA ILE A 48 2.94 4.70 -1.07
C ILE A 48 4.10 5.66 -1.33
N GLU A 49 5.21 5.41 -0.66
CA GLU A 49 6.49 6.11 -0.84
C GLU A 49 7.44 5.22 -1.63
N ASN A 50 8.17 5.80 -2.58
CA ASN A 50 9.23 5.09 -3.29
C ASN A 50 10.63 5.41 -2.72
N GLY A 51 11.66 4.71 -3.20
CA GLY A 51 13.05 4.90 -2.76
C GLY A 51 13.66 6.29 -3.02
N CYS A 52 12.96 7.20 -3.68
CA CYS A 52 13.34 8.60 -3.89
C CYS A 52 12.52 9.59 -3.04
N SER A 53 11.73 9.09 -2.08
CA SER A 53 10.81 9.88 -1.24
C SER A 53 9.70 10.60 -2.04
N GLU A 54 9.37 10.09 -3.23
CA GLU A 54 8.15 10.51 -3.90
C GLU A 54 6.96 9.79 -3.26
N LEU A 55 5.91 10.55 -2.95
CA LEU A 55 4.68 10.06 -2.34
C LEU A 55 3.52 10.10 -3.33
N ARG A 56 2.76 9.01 -3.39
CA ARG A 56 1.51 8.92 -4.16
C ARG A 56 0.40 8.39 -3.24
N TYR A 57 -0.78 8.99 -3.33
CA TYR A 57 -1.97 8.49 -2.66
C TYR A 57 -2.55 7.32 -3.45
N ILE A 58 -2.98 6.31 -2.72
CA ILE A 58 -3.61 5.12 -3.26
C ILE A 58 -5.12 5.37 -3.30
N ASP A 59 -5.76 4.98 -4.41
CA ASP A 59 -7.22 5.10 -4.53
C ASP A 59 -7.92 4.19 -3.51
N THR A 60 -8.59 4.82 -2.54
CA THR A 60 -9.27 4.11 -1.45
C THR A 60 -10.48 3.29 -1.92
N SER A 61 -10.93 3.46 -3.16
CA SER A 61 -11.95 2.60 -3.77
C SER A 61 -11.41 1.25 -4.21
N HIS A 62 -10.09 1.11 -4.36
CA HIS A 62 -9.41 -0.15 -4.69
C HIS A 62 -8.82 -0.80 -3.44
N TYR A 63 -8.16 0.00 -2.59
CA TYR A 63 -7.48 -0.50 -1.41
C TYR A 63 -7.94 0.24 -0.16
N ALA A 64 -8.25 -0.48 0.91
CA ALA A 64 -8.66 0.14 2.17
C ALA A 64 -7.87 -0.39 3.35
N PHE A 65 -7.59 0.49 4.31
CA PHE A 65 -6.98 0.11 5.57
C PHE A 65 -7.96 -0.69 6.41
N VAL A 66 -7.51 -1.84 6.94
CA VAL A 66 -8.34 -2.70 7.80
C VAL A 66 -7.91 -2.56 9.25
N LYS A 67 -6.65 -2.87 9.56
CA LYS A 67 -6.13 -2.82 10.94
C LYS A 67 -4.61 -2.82 10.99
N TYR A 68 -4.10 -2.36 12.13
CA TYR A 68 -2.73 -2.59 12.54
C TYR A 68 -2.64 -3.90 13.33
N ILE A 69 -1.70 -4.76 12.98
CA ILE A 69 -1.26 -5.90 13.77
C ILE A 69 0.06 -5.51 14.43
N ARG A 70 0.10 -5.43 15.75
CA ARG A 70 1.36 -5.42 16.49
C ARG A 70 1.94 -6.83 16.46
N ASP A 71 3.18 -6.97 16.02
CA ASP A 71 3.95 -8.16 16.35
C ASP A 71 4.40 -7.99 17.80
N ASP A 72 3.98 -8.92 18.67
CA ASP A 72 4.46 -9.03 20.05
C ASP A 72 5.84 -9.73 20.08
#